data_AF-A0AAE3RB84-F1
#
_entry.id   AF-A0AAE3RB84-F1
#
_cell.length_a   1.000
_cell.length_b   1.000
_cell.length_c   1.000
_cell.angle_alpha   90.00
_cell.angle_beta   90.00
_cell.angle_gamma   90.00
#
_symmetry.space_group_name_H-M   'P 1'
#
loop_
_entity.id
_entity.type
_entity.pdbx_description
1 polymer ?
#
loop_
_entity_poly.entity_id
_entity_poly.type
_entity_poly.pdbx_seq_one_letter_code
_entity_poly.pdbx_strand_id
1 'polypeptide(L)'
;MKQLVVKVLVLVFVVSSVYAQKVEYKDGIIKIDGKDLAKVNRIKDKENMGLTSTYEVFSIGGEKLAIATVATEYEDNANDNSTYYYRITFLTTGQLGIFALSKLGAEKSFAKLIGNSGIIVNDQLDSKMVTEFIAKKGRSPKVAVDYTLVSRDRFSPISFKEDKTIEQGFKIIGAFKDVTTRSDLDTYEISLPTGVVVAKVSFTGGNNAKNCQITTLKDNNQQLVDIGIKDTVNVLLGVDRNVEALKRIVNWLVTHEYL
;
A
#
# COMPACT_ATOMS: atom_id res chain seq x y z
N MET A 1 -2.46 -49.15 -59.45
CA MET A 1 -1.56 -48.38 -58.57
C MET A 1 -1.12 -47.11 -59.29
N LYS A 2 -1.13 -45.97 -58.59
CA LYS A 2 -0.62 -44.63 -59.00
C LYS A 2 -1.52 -43.74 -59.89
N GLN A 3 -2.75 -43.46 -59.44
CA GLN A 3 -3.47 -42.23 -59.85
C GLN A 3 -4.26 -41.60 -58.69
N LEU A 4 -3.74 -41.69 -57.46
CA LEU A 4 -4.52 -41.26 -56.29
C LEU A 4 -3.63 -40.68 -55.19
N VAL A 5 -2.83 -39.64 -55.50
CA VAL A 5 -2.07 -38.93 -54.46
C VAL A 5 -2.07 -37.40 -54.64
N VAL A 6 -2.61 -36.83 -55.72
CA VAL A 6 -2.40 -35.40 -56.04
C VAL A 6 -3.55 -34.47 -55.58
N LYS A 7 -4.52 -34.92 -54.77
CA LYS A 7 -5.70 -34.08 -54.43
C LYS A 7 -6.12 -33.99 -52.97
N VAL A 8 -5.23 -34.25 -52.00
CA VAL A 8 -5.53 -34.00 -50.57
C VAL A 8 -4.37 -33.25 -49.91
N LEU A 9 -4.05 -32.08 -50.45
CA LEU A 9 -3.27 -31.06 -49.75
C LEU A 9 -3.98 -29.70 -49.85
N VAL A 10 -5.29 -29.70 -49.57
CA VAL A 10 -5.97 -28.48 -49.15
C VAL A 10 -5.56 -28.29 -47.70
N LEU A 11 -4.44 -27.60 -47.54
CA LEU A 11 -3.91 -27.06 -46.30
C LEU A 11 -4.99 -26.12 -45.73
N VAL A 12 -5.91 -26.65 -44.92
CA VAL A 12 -6.82 -25.84 -44.12
C VAL A 12 -5.97 -25.19 -43.03
N PHE A 13 -5.35 -24.07 -43.38
CA PHE A 13 -4.95 -23.05 -42.42
C PHE A 13 -6.24 -22.54 -41.78
N VAL A 14 -6.70 -23.23 -40.73
CA VAL A 14 -7.63 -22.62 -39.78
C VAL A 14 -6.82 -21.53 -39.10
N VAL A 15 -6.87 -20.33 -39.66
CA VAL A 15 -6.51 -19.11 -38.94
C VAL A 15 -7.51 -19.03 -37.81
N SER A 16 -7.14 -19.55 -36.64
CA SER A 16 -7.86 -19.29 -35.40
C SER A 16 -7.72 -17.79 -35.16
N SER A 17 -8.70 -17.04 -35.66
CA SER A 17 -8.91 -15.64 -35.33
C SER A 17 -9.10 -15.59 -33.82
N VAL A 18 -8.01 -15.30 -33.10
CA VAL A 18 -8.08 -14.93 -31.69
C VAL A 18 -8.84 -13.62 -31.67
N TYR A 19 -10.15 -13.68 -31.48
CA TYR A 19 -10.95 -12.49 -31.23
C TYR A 19 -10.40 -11.87 -29.95
N ALA A 20 -9.69 -10.76 -30.09
CA ALA A 20 -9.26 -9.96 -28.96
C ALA A 20 -10.53 -9.48 -28.24
N GLN A 21 -10.71 -9.90 -26.97
CA GLN A 21 -11.85 -9.49 -26.16
C GLN A 21 -11.93 -7.96 -26.12
N LYS A 22 -13.09 -7.41 -26.46
CA LYS A 22 -13.29 -5.96 -26.50
C LYS A 22 -13.71 -5.49 -25.11
N VAL A 23 -12.76 -4.87 -24.41
CA VAL A 23 -13.03 -4.23 -23.12
C VAL A 23 -13.48 -2.79 -23.30
N GLU A 24 -14.70 -2.50 -22.83
CA GLU A 24 -15.28 -1.16 -22.80
C GLU A 24 -15.45 -0.68 -21.36
N TYR A 25 -15.28 0.63 -21.14
CA TYR A 25 -15.51 1.26 -19.84
C TYR A 25 -16.32 2.53 -20.02
N LYS A 26 -17.50 2.57 -19.42
CA LYS A 26 -18.43 3.71 -19.48
C LYS A 26 -19.26 3.77 -18.20
N ASP A 27 -19.44 4.96 -17.65
CA ASP A 27 -20.31 5.25 -16.51
C ASP A 27 -20.08 4.32 -15.30
N GLY A 28 -18.80 4.03 -14.99
CA GLY A 28 -18.44 3.15 -13.87
C GLY A 28 -18.62 1.65 -14.15
N ILE A 29 -18.98 1.24 -15.37
CA ILE A 29 -19.22 -0.16 -15.72
C ILE A 29 -18.14 -0.66 -16.68
N ILE A 30 -17.54 -1.79 -16.35
CA ILE A 30 -16.66 -2.56 -17.24
C ILE A 30 -17.53 -3.53 -18.03
N LYS A 31 -17.40 -3.51 -19.36
CA LYS A 31 -18.05 -4.47 -20.25
C LYS A 31 -17.01 -5.27 -21.04
N ILE A 32 -17.25 -6.56 -21.20
CA ILE A 32 -16.50 -7.44 -22.11
C ILE A 32 -17.45 -7.89 -23.20
N ASP A 33 -17.11 -7.59 -24.46
CA ASP A 33 -17.92 -7.96 -25.63
C ASP A 33 -19.40 -7.58 -25.48
N GLY A 34 -19.64 -6.40 -24.89
CA GLY A 34 -20.98 -5.84 -24.66
C GLY A 34 -21.70 -6.33 -23.39
N LYS A 35 -21.17 -7.32 -22.68
CA LYS A 35 -21.74 -7.84 -21.42
C LYS A 35 -21.12 -7.14 -20.22
N ASP A 36 -21.96 -6.77 -19.26
CA ASP A 36 -21.51 -6.17 -18.00
C ASP A 36 -20.70 -7.19 -17.19
N LEU A 37 -19.49 -6.80 -16.81
CA LEU A 37 -18.57 -7.64 -16.03
C LEU A 37 -18.52 -7.21 -14.57
N ALA A 38 -18.33 -5.91 -14.33
CA ALA A 38 -18.09 -5.37 -13.00
C ALA A 38 -18.38 -3.86 -12.97
N LYS A 39 -18.59 -3.34 -11.76
CA LYS A 39 -18.72 -1.91 -11.48
C LYS A 39 -17.46 -1.39 -10.80
N VAL A 40 -17.03 -0.19 -11.16
CA VAL A 40 -15.89 0.52 -10.59
C VAL A 40 -16.40 1.77 -9.89
N ASN A 41 -16.17 1.85 -8.58
CA ASN A 41 -16.40 3.06 -7.82
C ASN A 41 -15.08 3.80 -7.63
N ARG A 42 -15.09 5.10 -7.94
CA ARG A 42 -13.97 5.99 -7.69
C ARG A 42 -14.19 6.79 -6.41
N ILE A 43 -13.24 6.69 -5.50
CA ILE A 43 -13.19 7.48 -4.28
C ILE A 43 -12.02 8.45 -4.41
N LYS A 44 -12.33 9.75 -4.52
CA LYS A 44 -11.28 10.78 -4.60
C LYS A 44 -10.58 10.90 -3.25
N ASP A 45 -9.25 10.96 -3.31
CA ASP A 45 -8.43 11.25 -2.15
C ASP A 45 -8.56 12.73 -1.78
N LYS A 46 -9.26 13.04 -0.69
CA LYS A 46 -9.49 14.43 -0.27
C LYS A 46 -8.23 15.08 0.32
N GLU A 47 -7.32 14.29 0.88
CA GLU A 47 -6.09 14.79 1.51
C GLU A 47 -5.08 15.23 0.44
N ASN A 48 -5.07 14.57 -0.72
CA ASN A 48 -4.25 14.95 -1.86
C ASN A 48 -4.98 15.82 -2.91
N MET A 49 -5.91 16.67 -2.47
CA MET A 49 -6.70 17.58 -3.33
C MET A 49 -7.45 16.88 -4.49
N GLY A 50 -7.72 15.58 -4.40
CA GLY A 50 -8.35 14.78 -5.45
C GLY A 50 -7.45 14.41 -6.62
N LEU A 51 -6.13 14.65 -6.53
CA LEU A 51 -5.14 14.29 -7.55
C LEU A 51 -4.99 12.78 -7.71
N THR A 52 -5.14 12.06 -6.59
CA THR A 52 -5.16 10.60 -6.53
C THR A 52 -6.56 10.09 -6.20
N SER A 53 -6.80 8.81 -6.45
CA SER A 53 -8.09 8.19 -6.14
C SER A 53 -7.89 6.73 -5.81
N THR A 54 -8.71 6.23 -4.89
CA THR A 54 -8.92 4.80 -4.65
C THR A 54 -10.01 4.31 -5.59
N TYR A 55 -9.83 3.10 -6.11
CA TYR A 55 -10.82 2.43 -6.95
C TYR A 55 -11.29 1.16 -6.28
N GLU A 56 -12.59 0.94 -6.26
CA GLU A 56 -13.20 -0.29 -5.76
C GLU A 56 -13.90 -0.99 -6.91
N VAL A 57 -13.69 -2.29 -7.04
CA VAL A 57 -14.36 -3.14 -8.02
C VAL A 57 -15.43 -3.94 -7.32
N PHE A 58 -16.64 -3.91 -7.87
CA PHE A 58 -17.76 -4.71 -7.42
C PHE A 58 -18.22 -5.65 -8.54
N SER A 59 -18.65 -6.85 -8.19
CA SER A 59 -19.41 -7.71 -9.08
C SER A 59 -20.72 -7.04 -9.48
N ILE A 60 -21.40 -7.56 -10.51
CA ILE A 60 -22.71 -7.01 -10.89
C ILE A 60 -23.73 -7.25 -9.78
N GLY A 61 -23.59 -8.37 -9.07
CA GLY A 61 -24.35 -8.71 -7.86
C GLY A 61 -24.06 -7.83 -6.63
N GLY A 62 -23.05 -6.94 -6.68
CA GLY A 62 -22.77 -5.97 -5.63
C GLY A 62 -21.74 -6.42 -4.58
N GLU A 63 -21.10 -7.58 -4.77
CA GLU A 63 -20.00 -8.03 -3.91
C GLU A 63 -18.73 -7.25 -4.24
N LYS A 64 -17.99 -6.77 -3.23
CA LYS A 64 -16.72 -6.07 -3.44
C LYS A 64 -15.61 -7.08 -3.73
N LEU A 65 -15.02 -6.99 -4.91
CA LEU A 65 -14.02 -7.94 -5.40
C LEU A 65 -12.59 -7.45 -5.16
N ALA A 66 -12.30 -6.18 -5.43
CA ALA A 66 -10.95 -5.63 -5.32
C ALA A 66 -10.92 -4.16 -4.91
N ILE A 67 -9.81 -3.74 -4.31
CA ILE A 67 -9.51 -2.35 -3.95
C ILE A 67 -8.14 -1.99 -4.53
N ALA A 68 -8.05 -0.86 -5.23
CA ALA A 68 -6.81 -0.32 -5.75
C ALA A 68 -6.51 1.03 -5.10
N THR A 69 -5.40 1.14 -4.39
CA THR A 69 -4.90 2.38 -3.76
C THR A 69 -3.58 2.78 -4.39
N VAL A 70 -3.30 4.08 -4.48
CA VAL A 70 -1.98 4.56 -4.92
C VAL A 70 -0.92 4.07 -3.93
N ALA A 71 0.20 3.59 -4.46
CA ALA A 71 1.36 3.13 -3.69
C ALA A 71 2.48 4.16 -3.86
N THR A 72 2.51 5.14 -2.95
CA THR A 72 3.46 6.27 -2.97
C THR A 72 4.85 5.88 -2.44
N GLU A 73 4.99 4.69 -1.89
CA GLU A 73 6.23 4.17 -1.35
C GLU A 73 7.25 3.73 -2.41
N TYR A 74 6.90 3.74 -3.70
CA TYR A 74 7.75 3.26 -4.79
C TYR A 74 8.35 4.39 -5.63
N GLU A 75 9.58 4.19 -6.12
CA GLU A 75 10.26 5.13 -7.01
C GLU A 75 9.49 5.26 -8.32
N ASP A 76 9.22 6.49 -8.74
CA ASP A 76 8.82 6.76 -10.10
C ASP A 76 9.91 6.21 -11.04
N ASN A 77 9.49 5.49 -12.08
CA ASN A 77 10.44 4.97 -13.05
C ASN A 77 11.11 6.17 -13.75
N ALA A 78 12.43 6.33 -13.60
CA ALA A 78 13.18 7.42 -14.21
C ALA A 78 13.02 7.50 -15.75
N ASN A 79 12.65 6.38 -16.38
CA ASN A 79 12.42 6.28 -17.82
C ASN A 79 10.93 6.34 -18.21
N ASP A 80 10.00 6.37 -17.25
CA ASP A 80 8.55 6.42 -17.47
C ASP A 80 7.84 7.19 -16.33
N ASN A 81 7.64 8.49 -16.53
CA ASN A 81 6.93 9.35 -15.60
C ASN A 81 5.40 9.35 -15.83
N SER A 82 4.89 8.50 -16.71
CA SER A 82 3.49 8.53 -17.16
C SER A 82 2.55 7.67 -16.32
N THR A 83 3.08 6.91 -15.36
CA THR A 83 2.29 5.98 -14.53
C THR A 83 2.46 6.22 -13.02
N TYR A 84 1.42 5.93 -12.24
CA TYR A 84 1.54 5.69 -10.80
C TYR A 84 1.53 4.19 -10.53
N TYR A 85 2.25 3.79 -9.48
CA TYR A 85 2.06 2.46 -8.90
C TYR A 85 0.81 2.44 -8.03
N TYR A 86 0.04 1.37 -8.17
CA TYR A 86 -1.14 1.07 -7.40
C TYR A 86 -0.99 -0.29 -6.75
N ARG A 87 -1.33 -0.37 -5.47
CA ARG A 87 -1.51 -1.61 -4.73
C ARG A 87 -2.94 -2.07 -4.95
N ILE A 88 -3.12 -3.24 -5.56
CA ILE A 88 -4.43 -3.87 -5.77
C ILE A 88 -4.55 -5.06 -4.82
N THR A 89 -5.55 -5.00 -3.95
CA THR A 89 -5.95 -6.09 -3.05
C THR A 89 -7.17 -6.79 -3.61
N PHE A 90 -7.08 -8.10 -3.82
CA PHE A 90 -8.14 -8.97 -4.32
C PHE A 90 -8.86 -9.65 -3.15
N LEU A 91 -9.95 -9.04 -2.67
CA LEU A 91 -10.51 -9.28 -1.34
C LEU A 91 -10.94 -10.73 -1.09
N THR A 92 -11.61 -11.36 -2.04
CA THR A 92 -12.12 -12.73 -1.87
C THR A 92 -11.03 -13.80 -1.96
N THR A 93 -9.88 -13.47 -2.54
CA THR A 93 -8.71 -14.38 -2.65
C THR A 93 -7.63 -14.09 -1.62
N GLY A 94 -7.67 -12.93 -0.96
CA GLY A 94 -6.63 -12.44 -0.05
C GLY A 94 -5.31 -12.04 -0.73
N GLN A 95 -5.24 -12.07 -2.06
CA GLN A 95 -4.01 -11.80 -2.80
C GLN A 95 -3.80 -10.30 -3.03
N LEU A 96 -2.54 -9.91 -3.19
CA LEU A 96 -2.14 -8.52 -3.40
C LEU A 96 -1.09 -8.45 -4.52
N GLY A 97 -1.20 -7.44 -5.38
CA GLY A 97 -0.19 -7.13 -6.39
C GLY A 97 0.01 -5.64 -6.58
N ILE A 98 1.19 -5.25 -7.05
CA ILE A 98 1.50 -3.86 -7.43
C ILE A 98 1.39 -3.74 -8.94
N PHE A 99 0.71 -2.70 -9.43
CA PHE A 99 0.46 -2.51 -10.86
C PHE A 99 0.71 -1.06 -11.25
N ALA A 100 1.18 -0.83 -12.47
CA ALA A 100 1.34 0.51 -13.01
C ALA A 100 0.03 0.93 -13.72
N LEU A 101 -0.51 2.08 -13.34
CA LEU A 101 -1.67 2.70 -14.00
C LEU A 101 -1.29 4.07 -14.55
N SER A 102 -1.83 4.44 -15.72
CA SER A 102 -1.60 5.75 -16.33
C SER A 102 -2.00 6.89 -15.38
N LYS A 103 -1.14 7.91 -15.19
CA LYS A 103 -1.47 9.14 -14.44
C LYS A 103 -2.63 9.88 -15.13
N LEU A 104 -2.60 9.93 -16.46
CA LEU A 104 -3.68 10.48 -17.28
C LEU A 104 -4.75 9.40 -17.48
N GLY A 105 -5.84 9.48 -16.72
CA GLY A 105 -6.98 8.56 -16.84
C GLY A 105 -6.78 7.22 -16.11
N ALA A 106 -6.21 7.25 -14.90
CA ALA A 106 -5.98 6.07 -14.05
C ALA A 106 -7.21 5.16 -13.90
N GLU A 107 -8.40 5.74 -13.78
CA GLU A 107 -9.67 5.00 -13.69
C GLU A 107 -9.93 4.13 -14.92
N LYS A 108 -9.77 4.69 -16.13
CA LYS A 108 -9.94 3.94 -17.39
C LYS A 108 -8.81 2.93 -17.58
N SER A 109 -7.60 3.26 -17.14
CA SER A 109 -6.45 2.33 -17.13
C SER A 109 -6.74 1.13 -16.23
N PHE A 110 -7.28 1.38 -15.04
CA PHE A 110 -7.67 0.36 -14.07
C PHE A 110 -8.81 -0.51 -14.60
N ALA A 111 -9.88 0.09 -15.10
CA ALA A 111 -11.00 -0.63 -15.69
C ALA A 111 -10.56 -1.55 -16.85
N LYS A 112 -9.68 -1.07 -17.73
CA LYS A 112 -9.10 -1.89 -18.80
C LYS A 112 -8.22 -3.00 -18.25
N LEU A 113 -7.43 -2.74 -17.22
CA LEU A 113 -6.57 -3.73 -16.59
C LEU A 113 -7.40 -4.89 -16.02
N ILE A 114 -8.46 -4.58 -15.27
CA ILE A 114 -9.40 -5.55 -14.70
C ILE A 114 -10.18 -6.27 -15.80
N GLY A 115 -10.74 -5.55 -16.78
CA GLY A 115 -11.51 -6.16 -17.86
C GLY A 115 -10.69 -7.13 -18.73
N ASN A 116 -9.41 -6.86 -18.95
CA ASN A 116 -8.53 -7.75 -19.71
C ASN A 116 -7.92 -8.90 -18.87
N SER A 117 -8.17 -8.92 -17.56
CA SER A 117 -7.51 -9.86 -16.66
C SER A 117 -8.11 -11.26 -16.70
N GLY A 118 -9.39 -11.39 -17.04
CA GLY A 118 -10.14 -12.65 -16.98
C GLY A 118 -10.40 -13.17 -15.56
N ILE A 119 -10.03 -12.43 -14.52
CA ILE A 119 -10.08 -12.92 -13.13
C ILE A 119 -11.47 -13.01 -12.54
N ILE A 120 -12.47 -12.33 -13.14
CA ILE A 120 -13.85 -12.33 -12.68
C ILE A 120 -14.64 -13.36 -13.49
N VAL A 121 -15.04 -14.44 -12.85
CA VAL A 121 -15.82 -15.54 -13.43
C VAL A 121 -17.05 -15.77 -12.56
N ASN A 122 -18.24 -15.72 -13.17
CA ASN A 122 -19.52 -15.87 -12.46
C ASN A 122 -19.64 -14.95 -11.22
N ASP A 123 -19.36 -13.66 -11.40
CA ASP A 123 -19.38 -12.62 -10.35
C ASP A 123 -18.38 -12.83 -9.20
N GLN A 124 -17.46 -13.80 -9.28
CA GLN A 124 -16.44 -14.09 -8.27
C GLN A 124 -15.02 -14.00 -8.83
N LEU A 125 -14.04 -13.88 -7.94
CA LEU A 125 -12.63 -13.96 -8.33
C LEU A 125 -12.18 -15.41 -8.41
N ASP A 126 -11.58 -15.79 -9.54
CA ASP A 126 -10.85 -17.05 -9.67
C ASP A 126 -9.43 -16.88 -9.12
N SER A 127 -9.13 -17.53 -7.99
CA SER A 127 -7.84 -17.42 -7.30
C SER A 127 -6.62 -17.80 -8.17
N LYS A 128 -6.77 -18.80 -9.04
CA LYS A 128 -5.68 -19.21 -9.93
C LYS A 128 -5.44 -18.14 -10.99
N MET A 129 -6.50 -17.60 -11.59
CA MET A 129 -6.37 -16.52 -12.57
C MET A 129 -5.84 -15.24 -11.93
N VAL A 130 -6.21 -14.91 -10.69
CA VAL A 130 -5.62 -13.77 -9.97
C VAL A 130 -4.13 -13.96 -9.78
N THR A 131 -3.69 -15.15 -9.38
CA THR A 131 -2.26 -15.49 -9.23
C THR A 131 -1.50 -15.30 -10.55
N GLU A 132 -2.01 -15.86 -11.65
CA GLU A 132 -1.42 -15.75 -12.98
C GLU A 132 -1.41 -14.29 -13.48
N PHE A 133 -2.47 -13.56 -13.19
CA PHE A 133 -2.61 -12.16 -13.54
C PHE A 133 -1.57 -11.28 -12.83
N ILE A 134 -1.39 -11.46 -11.51
CA ILE A 134 -0.33 -10.78 -10.74
C ILE A 134 1.04 -11.14 -11.31
N ALA A 135 1.32 -12.41 -11.58
CA ALA A 135 2.60 -12.82 -12.16
C ALA A 135 2.88 -12.18 -13.53
N LYS A 136 1.86 -12.02 -14.37
CA LYS A 136 2.00 -11.52 -15.74
C LYS A 136 2.01 -9.99 -15.86
N LYS A 137 1.26 -9.30 -15.01
CA LYS A 137 1.02 -7.84 -15.12
C LYS A 137 1.48 -7.05 -13.90
N GLY A 138 1.77 -7.73 -12.80
CA GLY A 138 2.34 -7.14 -11.61
C GLY A 138 3.71 -6.51 -11.89
N ARG A 139 4.06 -5.57 -11.02
CA ARG A 139 5.32 -4.84 -11.02
C ARG A 139 6.02 -5.09 -9.70
N SER A 140 7.34 -5.02 -9.73
CA SER A 140 8.20 -5.05 -8.55
C SER A 140 9.09 -3.81 -8.54
N PRO A 141 8.50 -2.61 -8.39
CA PRO A 141 9.26 -1.37 -8.39
C PRO A 141 10.17 -1.28 -7.16
N LYS A 142 11.25 -0.48 -7.29
CA LYS A 142 12.08 -0.14 -6.14
C LYS A 142 11.31 0.76 -5.19
N VAL A 143 11.50 0.58 -3.90
CA VAL A 143 10.88 1.41 -2.86
C VAL A 143 11.57 2.78 -2.89
N ALA A 144 10.81 3.86 -3.11
CA ALA A 144 11.28 5.27 -3.03
C ALA A 144 11.64 5.68 -1.60
N VAL A 145 11.02 5.01 -0.64
CA VAL A 145 11.17 5.35 0.76
C VAL A 145 12.42 4.64 1.29
N ASP A 146 13.51 5.39 1.35
CA ASP A 146 14.73 4.94 2.00
C ASP A 146 14.52 4.89 3.53
N TYR A 147 14.33 3.67 4.03
CA TYR A 147 14.25 3.36 5.46
C TYR A 147 15.64 3.14 6.08
N THR A 148 16.72 3.56 5.42
CA THR A 148 18.08 3.44 5.97
C THR A 148 18.20 4.23 7.26
N LEU A 149 18.50 3.50 8.34
CA LEU A 149 18.68 4.08 9.66
C LEU A 149 19.97 4.90 9.71
N VAL A 150 19.94 6.00 10.47
CA VAL A 150 21.14 6.82 10.68
C VAL A 150 22.09 6.10 11.64
N SER A 151 23.40 6.15 11.32
CA SER A 151 24.45 5.67 12.21
C SER A 151 24.42 6.42 13.55
N ARG A 152 24.30 5.68 14.65
CA ARG A 152 24.09 6.19 16.00
C ARG A 152 24.88 5.41 17.05
N ASP A 153 25.12 6.04 18.19
CA ASP A 153 25.67 5.36 19.36
C ASP A 153 24.55 4.67 20.15
N ARG A 154 24.45 3.35 20.00
CA ARG A 154 23.40 2.54 20.65
C ARG A 154 23.51 2.52 22.18
N PHE A 155 24.65 2.90 22.76
CA PHE A 155 24.87 2.92 24.21
C PHE A 155 24.47 4.24 24.86
N SER A 156 24.31 5.30 24.07
CA SER A 156 23.85 6.60 24.56
C SER A 156 22.34 6.61 24.83
N PRO A 157 21.87 7.35 25.86
CA PRO A 157 20.45 7.48 26.14
C PRO A 157 19.72 8.25 25.02
N ILE A 158 18.45 7.89 24.80
CA ILE A 158 17.56 8.63 23.90
C ILE A 158 17.10 9.90 24.61
N SER A 159 17.19 11.02 23.91
CA SER A 159 16.74 12.33 24.37
C SER A 159 15.77 12.95 23.36
N PHE A 160 14.84 13.76 23.88
CA PHE A 160 13.82 14.45 23.11
C PHE A 160 14.03 15.94 23.30
N LYS A 161 13.94 16.71 22.22
CA LYS A 161 14.10 18.17 22.22
C LYS A 161 12.76 18.87 22.05
N GLU A 162 12.71 20.16 22.40
CA GLU A 162 11.51 21.00 22.26
C GLU A 162 11.04 21.14 20.80
N ASP A 163 11.96 21.06 19.83
CA ASP A 163 11.66 21.05 18.39
C ASP A 163 11.12 19.70 17.88
N LYS A 164 10.84 18.76 18.81
CA LYS A 164 10.33 17.42 18.56
C LYS A 164 11.30 16.48 17.83
N THR A 165 12.58 16.81 17.83
CA THR A 165 13.63 15.88 17.38
C THR A 165 13.96 14.85 18.47
N ILE A 166 14.40 13.69 18.00
CA ILE A 166 14.86 12.56 18.80
C ILE A 166 16.37 12.43 18.58
N GLU A 167 17.14 12.54 19.65
CA GLU A 167 18.59 12.43 19.61
C GLU A 167 19.11 11.22 20.39
N GLN A 168 20.16 10.60 19.86
CA GLN A 168 20.94 9.58 20.55
C GLN A 168 22.43 9.86 20.34
N GLY A 169 23.17 10.08 21.43
CA GLY A 169 24.61 10.37 21.37
C GLY A 169 24.95 11.63 20.55
N PHE A 170 24.20 12.72 20.76
CA PHE A 170 24.32 13.99 20.03
C PHE A 170 24.02 13.94 18.52
N LYS A 171 23.42 12.85 18.03
CA LYS A 171 22.92 12.75 16.65
C LYS A 171 21.40 12.68 16.63
N ILE A 172 20.80 13.40 15.71
CA ILE A 172 19.37 13.29 15.41
C ILE A 172 19.14 11.95 14.72
N ILE A 173 18.33 11.09 15.33
CA ILE A 173 17.95 9.77 14.82
C ILE A 173 16.51 9.73 14.31
N GLY A 174 15.72 10.76 14.60
CA GLY A 174 14.36 10.90 14.09
C GLY A 174 13.63 12.13 14.63
N ALA A 175 12.34 12.17 14.36
CA ALA A 175 11.42 13.15 14.91
C ALA A 175 10.08 12.50 15.22
N PHE A 176 9.26 13.18 16.03
CA PHE A 176 7.90 12.74 16.32
C PHE A 176 6.88 13.86 16.08
N LYS A 177 5.65 13.46 15.78
CA LYS A 177 4.53 14.36 15.55
C LYS A 177 3.27 13.84 16.23
N ASP A 178 2.66 14.66 17.09
CA ASP A 178 1.32 14.40 17.63
C ASP A 178 0.29 14.57 16.49
N VAL A 179 -0.44 13.49 16.20
CA VAL A 179 -1.52 13.44 15.19
C VAL A 179 -2.84 12.98 15.84
N THR A 180 -2.97 13.17 17.16
CA THR A 180 -4.14 12.79 17.94
C THR A 180 -5.40 13.47 17.41
N THR A 181 -6.39 12.66 17.02
CA THR A 181 -7.71 13.14 16.57
C THR A 181 -8.82 12.84 17.58
N ARG A 182 -8.57 11.94 18.53
CA ARG A 182 -9.52 11.53 19.58
C ARG A 182 -8.94 11.83 20.96
N SER A 183 -9.75 12.39 21.85
CA SER A 183 -9.30 12.77 23.20
C SER A 183 -8.94 11.59 24.10
N ASP A 184 -9.43 10.38 23.81
CA ASP A 184 -9.22 9.16 24.58
C ASP A 184 -8.06 8.29 24.08
N LEU A 185 -7.47 8.63 22.92
CA LEU A 185 -6.44 7.84 22.26
C LEU A 185 -5.36 8.74 21.69
N ASP A 186 -4.24 8.82 22.39
CA ASP A 186 -3.07 9.54 21.92
C ASP A 186 -2.47 8.82 20.70
N THR A 187 -2.19 9.56 19.62
CA THR A 187 -1.63 9.01 18.38
C THR A 187 -0.46 9.84 17.88
N TYR A 188 0.64 9.19 17.52
CA TYR A 188 1.86 9.83 17.05
C TYR A 188 2.40 9.17 15.78
N GLU A 189 3.06 9.98 14.96
CA GLU A 189 3.90 9.54 13.84
C GLU A 189 5.37 9.73 14.22
N ILE A 190 6.18 8.70 13.95
CA ILE A 190 7.63 8.71 14.15
C ILE A 190 8.30 8.66 12.78
N SER A 191 9.27 9.54 12.54
CA SER A 191 9.98 9.64 11.27
C SER A 191 11.50 9.60 11.44
N LEU A 192 12.19 9.17 10.38
CA LEU A 192 13.63 9.33 10.21
C LEU A 192 13.99 10.82 10.04
N PRO A 193 15.27 11.19 10.19
CA PRO A 193 15.72 12.57 9.96
C PRO A 193 15.46 13.06 8.53
N THR A 194 15.32 12.14 7.58
CA THR A 194 14.92 12.41 6.19
C THR A 194 13.47 12.84 6.04
N GLY A 195 12.65 12.72 7.09
CA GLY A 195 11.20 12.98 7.07
C GLY A 195 10.35 11.75 6.73
N VAL A 196 10.96 10.62 6.40
CA VAL A 196 10.26 9.35 6.15
C VAL A 196 9.59 8.84 7.42
N VAL A 197 8.27 8.67 7.40
CA VAL A 197 7.54 8.09 8.54
C VAL A 197 7.78 6.58 8.59
N VAL A 198 8.26 6.10 9.74
CA VAL A 198 8.63 4.69 9.97
C VAL A 198 7.62 3.94 10.82
N ALA A 199 6.91 4.66 11.70
CA ALA A 199 5.89 4.07 12.54
C ALA A 199 4.75 5.04 12.85
N LYS A 200 3.54 4.48 12.94
CA LYS A 200 2.38 5.11 13.60
C LYS A 200 2.15 4.40 14.91
N VAL A 201 1.99 5.15 15.99
CA VAL A 201 1.80 4.59 17.33
C VAL A 201 0.57 5.19 17.98
N SER A 202 -0.19 4.37 18.67
CA SER A 202 -1.34 4.81 19.46
C SER A 202 -1.39 4.13 20.82
N PHE A 203 -1.80 4.87 21.84
CA PHE A 203 -1.87 4.38 23.21
C PHE A 203 -2.83 5.20 24.07
N THR A 204 -3.18 4.64 25.23
CA THR A 204 -4.03 5.30 26.23
C THR A 204 -3.30 5.35 27.56
N GLY A 205 -3.66 6.32 28.42
CA GLY A 205 -3.04 6.50 29.75
C GLY A 205 -1.84 7.45 29.77
N GLY A 206 -1.58 8.17 28.67
CA GLY A 206 -0.54 9.20 28.58
C GLY A 206 0.85 8.68 28.97
N ASN A 207 1.59 9.43 29.80
CA ASN A 207 2.90 8.99 30.30
C ASN A 207 2.90 7.65 31.06
N ASN A 208 1.74 7.19 31.55
CA ASN A 208 1.58 5.92 32.26
C ASN A 208 1.12 4.77 31.36
N ALA A 209 1.11 4.95 30.04
CA ALA A 209 0.78 3.91 29.08
C ALA A 209 1.66 2.67 29.29
N LYS A 210 1.00 1.50 29.41
CA LYS A 210 1.66 0.19 29.59
C LYS A 210 1.92 -0.50 28.27
N ASN A 211 0.99 -0.32 27.34
CA ASN A 211 1.07 -0.87 26.01
C ASN A 211 0.77 0.21 24.97
N CYS A 212 1.24 -0.03 23.76
CA CYS A 212 0.90 0.77 22.61
C CYS A 212 0.67 -0.13 21.39
N GLN A 213 -0.24 0.29 20.53
CA GLN A 213 -0.34 -0.27 19.19
C GLN A 213 0.69 0.41 18.32
N ILE A 214 1.57 -0.36 17.70
CA ILE A 214 2.57 0.13 16.75
C ILE A 214 2.27 -0.46 15.38
N THR A 215 2.16 0.41 14.38
CA THR A 215 2.12 0.05 12.96
C THR A 215 3.41 0.53 12.31
N THR A 216 4.30 -0.39 11.95
CA THR A 216 5.56 -0.11 11.26
C THR A 216 5.33 -0.07 9.75
N LEU A 217 5.80 0.99 9.10
CA LEU A 217 5.51 1.25 7.68
C LEU A 217 6.51 0.55 6.75
N LYS A 218 7.73 0.27 7.23
CA LYS A 218 8.78 -0.45 6.48
C LYS A 218 8.34 -1.84 6.03
N ASP A 219 7.61 -2.55 6.88
CA ASP A 219 7.16 -3.94 6.68
C ASP A 219 5.63 -4.10 6.78
N ASN A 220 4.90 -2.99 6.98
CA ASN A 220 3.45 -2.95 7.13
C ASN A 220 2.93 -3.89 8.23
N ASN A 221 3.71 -4.06 9.31
CA ASN A 221 3.34 -4.88 10.45
C ASN A 221 2.61 -4.04 11.50
N GLN A 222 1.60 -4.64 12.14
CA GLN A 222 0.84 -4.00 13.20
C GLN A 222 0.77 -4.93 14.41
N GLN A 223 1.17 -4.43 15.58
CA GLN A 223 1.23 -5.22 16.79
C GLN A 223 0.96 -4.38 18.04
N LEU A 224 0.42 -5.04 19.06
CA LEU A 224 0.32 -4.49 20.40
C LEU A 224 1.62 -4.80 21.15
N VAL A 225 2.31 -3.78 21.60
CA VAL A 225 3.62 -3.86 22.24
C VAL A 225 3.49 -3.47 23.71
N ASP A 226 4.07 -4.27 24.60
CA ASP A 226 4.31 -3.88 25.98
C ASP A 226 5.52 -2.94 26.03
N ILE A 227 5.30 -1.71 26.49
CA ILE A 227 6.33 -0.68 26.61
C ILE A 227 6.75 -0.48 28.07
N GLY A 228 6.20 -1.27 28.99
CA GLY A 228 6.51 -1.23 30.42
C GLY A 228 6.07 0.07 31.12
N ILE A 229 6.32 0.10 32.44
CA ILE A 229 6.07 1.25 33.32
C ILE A 229 7.40 1.67 33.95
N LYS A 230 7.59 2.97 34.16
CA LYS A 230 8.60 3.49 35.09
C LYS A 230 7.91 3.98 36.36
N ASP A 231 8.47 3.64 37.51
CA ASP A 231 7.98 4.03 38.83
C ASP A 231 8.06 5.56 39.08
N THR A 232 8.75 6.30 38.22
CA THR A 232 8.86 7.76 38.32
C THR A 232 8.77 8.40 36.93
N VAL A 233 7.70 9.17 36.70
CA VAL A 233 7.48 9.96 35.48
C VAL A 233 8.05 11.36 35.71
N ASN A 234 9.20 11.64 35.10
CA ASN A 234 9.74 13.00 35.07
C ASN A 234 9.13 13.72 33.87
N VAL A 235 8.10 14.54 34.13
CA VAL A 235 7.49 15.37 33.07
C VAL A 235 8.49 16.45 32.69
N LEU A 236 9.11 16.33 31.52
CA LEU A 236 9.86 17.43 30.91
C LEU A 236 8.86 18.44 30.37
N LEU A 237 8.72 19.58 31.04
CA LEU A 237 7.92 20.69 30.56
C LEU A 237 8.48 21.20 29.22
N GLY A 238 7.60 21.43 28.24
CA GLY A 238 7.95 22.07 26.96
C GLY A 238 8.14 21.15 25.74
N VAL A 239 8.33 19.84 25.93
CA VAL A 239 8.57 18.89 24.81
C VAL A 239 7.28 18.28 24.28
N ASP A 240 6.62 17.47 25.11
CA ASP A 240 5.33 16.84 24.78
C ASP A 240 4.64 16.34 26.06
N ARG A 241 3.30 16.32 26.08
CA ARG A 241 2.52 15.83 27.22
C ARG A 241 2.82 14.36 27.56
N ASN A 242 3.24 13.57 26.59
CA ASN A 242 3.47 12.12 26.70
C ASN A 242 4.94 11.71 26.52
N VAL A 243 5.89 12.60 26.79
CA VAL A 243 7.32 12.38 26.55
C VAL A 243 7.88 11.09 27.17
N GLU A 244 7.42 10.67 28.35
CA GLU A 244 7.92 9.46 29.00
C GLU A 244 7.38 8.19 28.33
N ALA A 245 6.14 8.20 27.83
CA ALA A 245 5.63 7.10 27.02
C ALA A 245 6.36 7.05 25.67
N LEU A 246 6.55 8.20 25.02
CA LEU A 246 7.30 8.30 23.76
C LEU A 246 8.73 7.78 23.90
N LYS A 247 9.44 8.07 25.01
CA LYS A 247 10.77 7.48 25.26
C LYS A 247 10.76 5.96 25.24
N ARG A 248 9.76 5.32 25.87
CA ARG A 248 9.66 3.85 25.92
C ARG A 248 9.33 3.26 24.54
N ILE A 249 8.41 3.91 23.82
CA ILE A 249 8.03 3.54 22.45
C ILE A 249 9.22 3.67 21.49
N VAL A 250 9.92 4.80 21.52
CA VAL A 250 11.09 5.04 20.68
C VAL A 250 12.23 4.09 21.03
N ASN A 251 12.44 3.78 22.31
CA ASN A 251 13.42 2.75 22.69
C ASN A 251 13.09 1.38 22.10
N TRP A 252 11.80 1.02 22.05
CA TRP A 252 11.37 -0.20 21.38
C TRP A 252 11.67 -0.15 19.88
N LEU A 253 11.34 0.95 19.18
CA LEU A 253 11.62 1.12 17.75
C LEU A 253 13.13 1.05 17.43
N VAL A 254 13.96 1.63 18.29
CA VAL A 254 15.43 1.60 18.17
C VAL A 254 15.99 0.19 18.38
N THR A 255 15.44 -0.55 19.34
CA THR A 255 15.86 -1.93 19.65
C THR A 255 15.50 -2.90 18.51
N HIS A 256 14.39 -2.65 17.80
CA HIS A 256 13.89 -3.49 16.72
C HIS A 256 14.27 -2.99 15.31
N GLU A 257 15.22 -2.04 15.22
CA GLU A 257 15.76 -1.54 13.95
C GLU A 257 14.72 -0.90 13.01
N TYR A 258 13.76 -0.16 13.59
CA TYR A 258 12.83 0.70 12.86
C TYR A 258 13.18 2.19 12.93
N LEU A 259 13.95 2.59 13.95
CA LEU A 259 14.53 3.92 14.12
C LEU A 259 16.01 3.77 14.49
#